data_AF-A0AAV3F3Y6-F1
#
_entry.id   AF-A0AAV3F3Y6-F1
#
_cell.length_a   1.000
_cell.length_b   1.000
_cell.length_c   1.000
_cell.angle_alpha   90.00
_cell.angle_beta   90.00
_cell.angle_gamma   90.00
#
_symmetry.space_group_name_H-M   'P 1'
#
loop_
_entity.id
_entity.type
_entity.pdbx_description
1 polymer ?
#
loop_
_entity_poly.entity_id
_entity_poly.type
_entity_poly.pdbx_seq_one_letter_code
_entity_poly.pdbx_strand_id
1 'polypeptide(L)' 'MNNLELEGKWKRIKGAVKQKYGQWFDDDKVFAEGKFDEVVGKLQEKSGKTREEIEEVIKNWKEE' A
#
# COMPACT_ATOMS: atom_id res chain seq x y z
N MET A 1 -17.68 -7.36 -7.70
CA MET A 1 -16.41 -6.67 -8.00
C MET A 1 -15.33 -7.74 -7.97
N ASN A 2 -14.55 -7.85 -9.06
CA ASN A 2 -13.70 -9.01 -9.32
C ASN A 2 -12.39 -8.93 -8.54
N ASN A 3 -12.02 -10.00 -7.84
CA ASN A 3 -10.74 -10.14 -7.14
C ASN A 3 -9.51 -9.73 -7.99
N LEU A 4 -9.61 -9.91 -9.30
CA LEU A 4 -8.60 -9.53 -10.30
C LEU A 4 -8.26 -8.03 -10.32
N GLU A 5 -9.23 -7.14 -10.06
CA GLU A 5 -8.97 -5.70 -10.03
C GLU A 5 -8.21 -5.29 -8.76
N LEU A 6 -8.48 -5.98 -7.64
CA LEU A 6 -7.78 -5.76 -6.37
C LEU A 6 -6.32 -6.20 -6.45
N GLU A 7 -6.03 -7.33 -7.10
CA GLU A 7 -4.66 -7.80 -7.31
C GLU A 7 -3.85 -6.85 -8.21
N GLY A 8 -4.45 -6.36 -9.29
CA GLY A 8 -3.82 -5.38 -10.18
C GLY A 8 -3.55 -4.03 -9.50
N LYS A 9 -4.50 -3.55 -8.68
CA LYS A 9 -4.34 -2.35 -7.86
C LYS A 9 -3.29 -2.56 -6.77
N TRP A 10 -3.23 -3.75 -6.16
CA TRP A 10 -2.27 -4.06 -5.11
C TRP A 10 -0.82 -3.94 -5.58
N LYS A 11 -0.47 -4.45 -6.77
CA LYS A 11 0.90 -4.28 -7.30
C LYS A 11 1.32 -2.81 -7.38
N ARG A 12 0.40 -1.91 -7.77
CA ARG A 12 0.65 -0.46 -7.81
C ARG A 12 0.78 0.14 -6.41
N ILE A 13 -0.14 -0.21 -5.52
CA ILE A 13 -0.14 0.19 -4.10
C ILE A 13 1.18 -0.21 -3.44
N LYS A 14 1.57 -1.48 -3.54
CA LYS A 14 2.84 -2.00 -3.01
C LYS A 14 4.04 -1.23 -3.54
N GLY A 15 4.09 -0.92 -4.85
CA GLY A 15 5.19 -0.15 -5.44
C GLY A 15 5.31 1.25 -4.83
N ALA A 16 4.20 1.98 -4.77
CA ALA A 16 4.15 3.31 -4.18
C ALA A 16 4.48 3.32 -2.70
N VAL A 17 3.91 2.36 -1.96
CA VAL A 17 4.16 2.22 -0.53
C VAL A 17 5.60 1.83 -0.27
N LYS A 18 6.18 0.90 -1.04
CA LYS A 18 7.58 0.51 -0.89
C LYS A 18 8.53 1.69 -1.16
N GLN A 19 8.22 2.57 -2.13
CA GLN A 19 9.08 3.73 -2.37
C GLN A 19 8.89 4.84 -1.32
N LYS A 20 7.66 5.16 -0.92
CA LYS A 20 7.40 6.25 0.04
C LYS A 20 7.61 5.85 1.50
N TYR A 21 7.10 4.67 1.84
CA TYR A 21 7.07 4.13 3.19
C TYR A 21 7.96 2.91 3.36
N GLY A 22 8.76 2.49 2.36
CA GLY A 22 9.68 1.35 2.53
C GLY A 22 10.61 1.52 3.73
N GLN A 23 11.03 2.74 4.02
CA GLN A 23 11.76 3.10 5.24
C GLN A 23 11.00 2.84 6.56
N TRP A 24 9.67 2.77 6.53
CA TRP A 24 8.85 2.44 7.71
C TRP A 24 8.65 0.93 7.87
N PHE A 25 8.91 0.17 6.81
CA PHE A 25 8.74 -1.28 6.70
C PHE A 25 10.12 -1.93 6.51
N ASP A 26 10.74 -2.34 7.61
CA ASP A 26 12.07 -2.98 7.61
C ASP A 26 12.12 -4.33 6.87
N ASP A 27 10.97 -4.95 6.60
CA ASP A 27 10.89 -6.30 6.05
C ASP A 27 10.20 -6.30 4.68
N ASP A 28 10.91 -6.74 3.65
CA ASP A 28 10.34 -7.02 2.32
C ASP A 28 9.21 -8.06 2.39
N LYS A 29 9.18 -8.87 3.45
CA LYS A 29 8.14 -9.86 3.74
C LYS A 29 6.78 -9.25 4.02
N VAL A 30 6.69 -8.02 4.55
CA VAL A 30 5.39 -7.39 4.83
C VAL A 30 4.67 -7.11 3.52
N PHE A 31 5.42 -6.83 2.46
CA PHE A 31 4.87 -6.60 1.13
C PHE A 31 4.60 -7.89 0.33
N ALA A 32 4.67 -9.08 0.94
CA ALA A 32 4.37 -10.33 0.23
C ALA A 32 2.91 -10.39 -0.27
N GLU A 33 2.67 -11.15 -1.34
CA GLU A 33 1.31 -11.42 -1.81
C GLU A 33 0.50 -12.10 -0.69
N GLY A 34 -0.75 -11.64 -0.48
CA GLY A 34 -1.61 -12.11 0.59
C GLY A 34 -1.51 -11.35 1.92
N LYS A 35 -0.53 -10.45 2.09
CA LYS A 35 -0.39 -9.59 3.29
C LYS A 35 -0.90 -8.16 3.11
N PHE A 36 -1.76 -7.94 2.12
CA PHE A 36 -2.35 -6.64 1.81
C PHE A 36 -2.91 -5.94 3.06
N ASP A 37 -3.76 -6.66 3.80
CA ASP A 37 -4.46 -6.10 4.96
C ASP A 37 -3.49 -5.72 6.09
N GLU A 38 -2.41 -6.50 6.28
CA GLU A 38 -1.38 -6.22 7.28
C GLU A 38 -0.57 -4.95 6.92
N VAL A 39 -0.26 -4.75 5.64
CA VAL A 39 0.44 -3.54 5.16
C VAL A 39 -0.45 -2.31 5.32
N VAL A 40 -1.73 -2.43 4.92
CA VAL A 40 -2.67 -1.32 5.05
C VAL A 40 -2.88 -0.98 6.53
N GLY A 41 -3.10 -1.96 7.40
CA GLY A 41 -3.24 -1.72 8.84
C GLY A 41 -2.02 -0.99 9.44
N LYS A 42 -0.81 -1.46 9.13
CA LYS A 42 0.43 -0.80 9.58
C LYS A 42 0.59 0.62 9.03
N LEU A 43 0.19 0.86 7.78
CA LEU A 43 0.16 2.20 7.20
C LEU A 43 -0.83 3.11 7.93
N GLN A 44 -2.02 2.60 8.25
CA GLN A 44 -3.01 3.35 9.01
C GLN A 44 -2.48 3.70 10.40
N GLU A 45 -1.84 2.75 11.09
CA GLU A 45 -1.23 2.99 12.40
C GLU A 45 -0.04 3.98 12.35
N LYS A 46 0.87 3.83 11.38
CA LYS A 46 2.07 4.69 11.28
C LYS A 46 1.77 6.07 10.73
N SER A 47 0.93 6.16 9.69
CA SER A 47 0.61 7.41 9.01
C SER A 47 -0.56 8.14 9.69
N GLY A 48 -1.36 7.44 10.51
CA GLY A 48 -2.62 7.96 11.06
C GLY A 48 -3.71 8.15 9.99
N LYS A 49 -3.49 7.66 8.77
CA LYS A 49 -4.34 7.89 7.60
C LYS A 49 -5.37 6.78 7.45
N THR A 50 -6.53 7.09 6.89
CA THR A 50 -7.52 6.07 6.52
C THR A 50 -7.08 5.30 5.27
N ARG A 51 -7.73 4.18 4.99
CA ARG A 51 -7.51 3.42 3.75
C ARG A 51 -7.71 4.29 2.50
N GLU A 52 -8.74 5.13 2.50
CA GLU A 52 -9.01 6.08 1.40
C GLU A 52 -7.86 7.08 1.23
N GLU A 53 -7.37 7.68 2.32
CA GLU A 53 -6.22 8.58 2.29
C GLU A 53 -4.95 7.90 1.77
N ILE A 54 -4.73 6.63 2.13
CA ILE A 54 -3.61 5.83 1.62
C ILE A 54 -3.79 5.60 0.11
N GLU A 55 -5.00 5.23 -0.33
CA GLU A 55 -5.33 5.06 -1.75
C GLU A 55 -5.14 6.36 -2.54
N GLU A 56 -5.55 7.50 -1.99
CA GLU A 56 -5.31 8.82 -2.56
C GLU A 56 -3.83 9.14 -2.66
N VAL A 57 -3.05 8.92 -1.59
CA VAL A 57 -1.61 9.15 -1.60
C VAL A 57 -0.94 8.32 -2.69
N ILE A 58 -1.34 7.06 -2.85
CA ILE A 58 -0.81 6.16 -3.86
C ILE A 58 -1.23 6.57 -5.27
N LYS A 59 -2.47 7.02 -5.43
CA LYS A 59 -3.00 7.49 -6.71
C LYS A 59 -2.24 8.74 -7.17
N ASN A 60 -2.01 9.69 -6.27
CA ASN A 60 -1.25 10.91 -6.52
C ASN A 60 0.24 10.64 -6.77
N TRP A 61 0.79 9.53 -6.27
CA TRP A 61 2.22 9.23 -6.35
C TRP A 61 2.72 8.91 -7.77
N LYS A 62 1.84 8.74 -8.76
CA LYS A 62 2.20 8.48 -10.17
C LYS A 62 2.00 9.69 -11.10
N GLU A 63 1.61 10.85 -10.58
CA GLU A 63 1.37 12.06 -11.36
C GLU A 63 2.53 13.08 -11.30
N GLU A 64 3.73 12.65 -10.91
CA GLU A 64 4.98 13.43 -11.07
C GLU A 64 5.88 12.88 -12.18
#